data_AF-I7LUZ9-F1
#
_entry.id   AF-I7LUZ9-F1
#
_cell.length_a   1.000
_cell.length_b   1.000
_cell.length_c   1.000
_cell.angle_alpha   90.00
_cell.angle_beta   90.00
_cell.angle_gamma   90.00
#
_symmetry.space_group_name_H-M   'P 1'
#
loop_
_entity.id
_entity.type
_entity.pdbx_description
1 polymer ?
#
loop_
_entity_poly.entity_id
_entity_poly.type
_entity_poly.pdbx_seq_one_letter_code
_entity_poly.pdbx_strand_id
1 'polypeptide(L)'
;MQKVEEIITEENALYSNRVFEYLTSLKGLNQKEKVVQVDLETAFLIDFSVKELEDDEEESKQFLESDQFLTYVRRGCTFIRYPKDKNVYLLRKGYQKFCYQSSIPQKVCDVFDLDQFNRKTSLLEKFQSINLQRTNKEDGSNVQISWCAKLNCWVICSKNEAYLIKNLSKKYLDKLQPVIVEMAKLWFKFIDTLPKEKLAILQEFCSNKTLIGEICGANKHLKQYVTYKEEQLVFLSIVDNFSDQICYTPIESAQILNDFGLNTVKIQQTGEIASYEELQNQVNRIRQEIATGSFENYGEGEVLYYCITDKEQKKTVVLMEKIKTFEYSLFKAIIRLMPCTFKKNKNQEFNLKKVQYAEENLLKYIEKVKEKFFMYGSLELYYKMVKQVIQFYLVGGQVDLLRFQEYFISFKYILQKEQIINQENLLLELKNTFGIDILKEQQEKIDKIEKEKQLISEKKANKLQLLSTKKDESVQKDATNIFQLKKIFE
;
A
#
# COMPACT_ATOMS: atom_id res chain seq x y z
N MET A 1 35.83 7.90 -16.24
CA MET A 1 35.11 6.78 -15.64
C MET A 1 36.13 5.69 -15.32
N GLN A 2 36.74 5.77 -14.13
CA GLN A 2 37.47 4.65 -13.55
C GLN A 2 36.51 3.46 -13.40
N LYS A 3 37.05 2.25 -13.55
CA LYS A 3 36.32 0.98 -13.57
C LYS A 3 35.32 0.89 -12.41
N VAL A 4 34.03 0.95 -12.73
CA VAL A 4 32.91 0.59 -11.84
C VAL A 4 32.88 -0.93 -11.59
N GLU A 5 33.97 -1.65 -11.86
CA GLU A 5 34.08 -3.11 -11.77
C GLU A 5 34.23 -3.62 -10.32
N GLU A 6 34.40 -2.74 -9.32
CA GLU A 6 34.70 -3.11 -7.92
C GLU A 6 33.53 -3.05 -6.93
N ILE A 7 32.27 -2.95 -7.37
CA ILE A 7 31.15 -2.82 -6.40
C ILE A 7 30.63 -4.20 -5.91
N ILE A 8 30.99 -5.30 -6.57
CA ILE A 8 30.69 -6.64 -6.05
C ILE A 8 31.91 -7.15 -5.30
N THR A 9 31.87 -7.01 -3.99
CA THR A 9 32.88 -7.61 -3.11
C THR A 9 32.78 -9.14 -3.17
N GLU A 10 33.89 -9.84 -2.91
CA GLU A 10 33.89 -11.30 -2.76
C GLU A 10 32.88 -11.76 -1.70
N GLU A 11 32.69 -10.95 -0.66
CA GLU A 11 31.70 -11.17 0.39
C GLU A 11 30.24 -11.15 -0.15
N ASN A 12 29.90 -10.19 -1.02
CA ASN A 12 28.58 -10.10 -1.63
C ASN A 12 28.30 -11.30 -2.56
N ALA A 13 29.32 -11.75 -3.30
CA ALA A 13 29.21 -12.94 -4.14
C ALA A 13 29.02 -14.21 -3.28
N LEU A 14 29.79 -14.35 -2.19
CA LEU A 14 29.66 -15.47 -1.26
C LEU A 14 28.28 -15.51 -0.59
N TYR A 15 27.76 -14.35 -0.14
CA TYR A 15 26.41 -14.24 0.39
C TYR A 15 25.36 -14.65 -0.65
N SER A 16 25.49 -14.14 -1.88
CA SER A 16 24.56 -14.45 -2.98
C SER A 16 24.52 -15.95 -3.27
N ASN A 17 25.68 -16.61 -3.37
CA ASN A 17 25.76 -18.06 -3.59
C ASN A 17 25.09 -18.84 -2.46
N ARG A 18 25.38 -18.50 -1.20
CA ARG A 18 24.77 -19.18 -0.03
C ARG A 18 23.25 -19.07 -0.03
N VAL A 19 22.71 -17.86 -0.27
CA VAL A 19 21.25 -17.66 -0.32
C VAL A 19 20.66 -18.44 -1.49
N PHE A 20 21.30 -18.41 -2.66
CA PHE A 20 20.84 -19.15 -3.83
C PHE A 20 20.82 -20.66 -3.63
N GLU A 21 21.88 -21.25 -3.06
CA GLU A 21 21.95 -22.67 -2.73
C GLU A 21 20.85 -23.06 -1.75
N TYR A 22 20.65 -22.26 -0.70
CA TYR A 22 19.56 -22.45 0.25
C TYR A 22 18.20 -22.45 -0.45
N LEU A 23 17.89 -21.41 -1.23
CA LEU A 23 16.61 -21.29 -1.95
C LEU A 23 16.37 -22.44 -2.94
N THR A 24 17.43 -22.90 -3.63
CA THR A 24 17.36 -24.03 -4.56
C THR A 24 17.09 -25.36 -3.85
N SER A 25 17.54 -25.50 -2.60
CA SER A 25 17.30 -26.69 -1.78
C SER A 25 15.88 -26.79 -1.22
N LEU A 26 15.14 -25.68 -1.17
CA LEU A 26 13.80 -25.63 -0.58
C LEU A 26 12.75 -26.26 -1.50
N LYS A 27 11.99 -27.21 -0.96
CA LYS A 27 10.78 -27.70 -1.61
C LYS A 27 9.68 -26.63 -1.52
N GLY A 28 8.88 -26.51 -2.57
CA GLY A 28 7.70 -25.61 -2.58
C GLY A 28 7.94 -24.21 -3.16
N LEU A 29 9.19 -23.84 -3.45
CA LEU A 29 9.49 -22.65 -4.23
C LEU A 29 9.35 -22.94 -5.74
N ASN A 30 8.84 -21.95 -6.46
CA ASN A 30 8.94 -21.86 -7.90
C ASN A 30 10.22 -21.11 -8.26
N GLN A 31 11.08 -21.77 -9.02
CA GLN A 31 12.23 -21.15 -9.66
C GLN A 31 11.89 -20.90 -11.13
N LYS A 32 11.88 -19.63 -11.54
CA LYS A 32 11.70 -19.23 -12.93
C LYS A 32 13.02 -18.70 -13.46
N GLU A 33 13.63 -19.42 -14.40
CA GLU A 33 14.84 -18.99 -15.08
C GLU A 33 14.47 -18.45 -16.48
N LYS A 34 14.97 -17.26 -16.81
CA LYS A 34 14.79 -16.60 -18.10
C LYS A 34 16.15 -16.26 -18.68
N VAL A 35 16.38 -16.65 -19.93
CA VAL A 35 17.54 -16.17 -20.67
C VAL A 35 17.30 -14.70 -21.02
N VAL A 36 18.22 -13.84 -20.62
CA VAL A 36 18.20 -12.42 -20.90
C VAL A 36 19.41 -12.05 -21.74
N GLN A 37 19.17 -11.28 -22.79
CA GLN A 37 20.22 -10.73 -23.62
C GLN A 37 20.16 -9.20 -23.49
N VAL A 38 21.21 -8.61 -22.94
CA VAL A 38 21.38 -7.16 -22.82
C VAL A 38 22.61 -6.80 -23.66
N ASP A 39 22.36 -6.08 -24.75
CA ASP A 39 23.37 -5.81 -25.79
C ASP A 39 23.98 -7.12 -26.36
N LEU A 40 25.29 -7.33 -26.17
CA LEU A 40 26.03 -8.51 -26.62
C LEU A 40 26.20 -9.56 -25.50
N GLU A 41 25.77 -9.25 -24.27
CA GLU A 41 25.92 -10.15 -23.14
C GLU A 41 24.68 -11.02 -22.95
N THR A 42 24.93 -12.31 -22.75
CA THR A 42 23.89 -13.28 -22.36
C THR A 42 24.04 -13.56 -20.88
N ALA A 43 22.93 -13.51 -20.16
CA ALA A 43 22.85 -13.91 -18.76
C ALA A 43 21.54 -14.66 -18.50
N PHE A 44 21.47 -15.29 -17.35
CA PHE A 44 20.27 -15.97 -16.85
C PHE A 44 19.73 -15.18 -15.67
N LEU A 45 18.51 -14.68 -15.82
CA LEU A 45 17.76 -14.03 -14.75
C LEU A 45 16.92 -15.10 -14.04
N ILE A 46 17.14 -15.27 -12.75
CA ILE A 46 16.52 -16.33 -11.95
C ILE A 46 15.66 -15.70 -10.86
N ASP A 47 14.35 -15.85 -10.98
CA ASP A 47 13.37 -15.40 -10.00
C ASP A 47 12.95 -16.56 -9.10
N PHE A 48 13.02 -16.36 -7.78
CA PHE A 48 12.39 -17.25 -6.81
C PHE A 48 11.09 -16.64 -6.33
N SER A 49 10.02 -17.44 -6.38
CA SER A 49 8.74 -17.10 -5.77
C SER A 49 8.20 -18.30 -5.00
N VAL A 50 7.42 -18.04 -3.96
CA VAL A 50 6.57 -19.09 -3.40
C VAL A 50 5.56 -19.52 -4.48
N LYS A 51 5.19 -20.81 -4.51
CA LYS A 51 4.13 -21.28 -5.41
C LYS A 51 2.90 -20.40 -5.25
N GLU A 52 2.35 -19.93 -6.37
CA GLU A 52 1.13 -19.11 -6.32
C GLU A 52 0.02 -19.97 -5.74
N LEU A 53 -0.36 -19.64 -4.51
CA LEU A 53 -1.51 -20.18 -3.84
C LEU A 53 -2.66 -19.19 -4.04
N GLU A 54 -3.85 -19.71 -4.29
CA GLU A 54 -5.06 -18.88 -4.42
C GLU A 54 -5.40 -18.17 -3.11
N ASP A 55 -4.91 -18.69 -1.98
CA ASP A 55 -5.15 -18.18 -0.64
C ASP A 55 -3.91 -17.51 -0.03
N ASP A 56 -4.03 -16.21 0.26
CA ASP A 56 -3.05 -15.42 1.00
C ASP A 56 -2.74 -16.04 2.38
N GLU A 57 -3.70 -16.75 3.02
CA GLU A 57 -3.49 -17.44 4.29
C GLU A 57 -2.55 -18.66 4.14
N GLU A 58 -2.67 -19.43 3.07
CA GLU A 58 -1.77 -20.56 2.79
C GLU A 58 -0.36 -20.09 2.45
N GLU A 59 -0.22 -19.03 1.63
CA GLU A 59 1.10 -18.44 1.34
C GLU A 59 1.73 -17.98 2.65
N SER A 60 0.94 -17.35 3.52
CA SER A 60 1.40 -16.93 4.85
C SER A 60 1.85 -18.10 5.71
N LYS A 61 1.14 -19.25 5.70
CA LYS A 61 1.56 -20.45 6.45
C LYS A 61 2.93 -20.94 5.98
N GLN A 62 3.18 -20.98 4.66
CA GLN A 62 4.47 -21.42 4.12
C GLN A 62 5.63 -20.54 4.57
N PHE A 63 5.45 -19.22 4.54
CA PHE A 63 6.46 -18.29 5.05
C PHE A 63 6.75 -18.46 6.55
N LEU A 64 5.82 -19.03 7.31
CA LEU A 64 5.92 -19.21 8.75
C LEU A 64 6.26 -20.67 9.15
N GLU A 65 6.64 -21.51 8.18
CA GLU A 65 7.05 -22.89 8.45
C GLU A 65 8.37 -22.98 9.24
N SER A 66 9.32 -22.07 8.98
CA SER A 66 10.58 -21.98 9.74
C SER A 66 11.22 -20.58 9.69
N ASP A 67 12.03 -20.27 10.70
CA ASP A 67 12.73 -18.98 10.84
C ASP A 67 13.74 -18.75 9.72
N GLN A 68 14.40 -19.82 9.28
CA GLN A 68 15.32 -19.76 8.16
C GLN A 68 14.56 -19.43 6.87
N PHE A 69 13.39 -20.04 6.66
CA PHE A 69 12.56 -19.73 5.50
C PHE A 69 12.12 -18.26 5.55
N LEU A 70 11.66 -17.77 6.69
CA LEU A 70 11.23 -16.40 6.86
C LEU A 70 12.38 -15.38 6.66
N THR A 71 13.59 -15.73 7.13
CA THR A 71 14.79 -14.90 7.01
C THR A 71 15.29 -14.82 5.57
N TYR A 72 15.40 -15.95 4.88
CA TYR A 72 16.05 -16.01 3.56
C TYR A 72 15.06 -15.92 2.39
N VAL A 73 13.83 -16.41 2.55
CA VAL A 73 12.79 -16.29 1.52
C VAL A 73 12.12 -14.93 1.65
N ARG A 74 12.33 -14.08 0.64
CA ARG A 74 11.71 -12.76 0.53
C ARG A 74 10.63 -12.76 -0.55
N ARG A 75 9.63 -11.88 -0.42
CA ARG A 75 8.63 -11.61 -1.48
C ARG A 75 9.27 -10.79 -2.60
N GLY A 76 9.94 -11.50 -3.50
CA GLY A 76 10.77 -10.95 -4.55
C GLY A 76 12.24 -11.22 -4.26
N CYS A 77 12.82 -12.22 -4.91
CA CYS A 77 14.25 -12.51 -4.83
C CYS A 77 14.74 -12.85 -6.23
N THR A 78 15.69 -12.08 -6.75
CA THR A 78 16.17 -12.22 -8.13
C THR A 78 17.67 -12.27 -8.18
N PHE A 79 18.16 -13.28 -8.88
CA PHE A 79 19.58 -13.47 -9.14
C PHE A 79 19.88 -13.31 -10.62
N ILE A 80 21.13 -12.99 -10.91
CA ILE A 80 21.70 -13.11 -12.24
C ILE A 80 22.89 -14.07 -12.23
N ARG A 81 22.96 -14.91 -13.25
CA ARG A 81 24.06 -15.83 -13.50
C ARG A 81 24.59 -15.62 -14.91
N TYR A 82 25.91 -15.52 -15.06
CA TYR A 82 26.53 -15.39 -16.38
C TYR A 82 27.03 -16.77 -16.86
N PRO A 83 26.97 -17.09 -18.16
CA PRO A 83 27.31 -18.43 -18.66
C PRO A 83 28.72 -18.92 -18.31
N LYS A 84 29.68 -18.00 -18.18
CA LYS A 84 31.09 -18.30 -17.87
C LYS A 84 31.42 -18.17 -16.38
N ASP A 85 30.48 -17.68 -15.59
CA ASP A 85 30.70 -17.36 -14.19
C ASP A 85 30.16 -18.50 -13.31
N LYS A 86 30.93 -18.88 -12.30
CA LYS A 86 30.49 -19.87 -11.33
C LYS A 86 29.57 -19.25 -10.29
N ASN A 87 29.68 -17.94 -10.09
CA ASN A 87 28.92 -17.23 -9.08
C ASN A 87 27.55 -16.80 -9.61
N VAL A 88 26.61 -16.69 -8.69
CA VAL A 88 25.35 -15.98 -8.88
C VAL A 88 25.39 -14.67 -8.12
N TYR A 89 24.68 -13.67 -8.61
CA TYR A 89 24.65 -12.34 -8.02
C TYR A 89 23.22 -11.94 -7.68
N LEU A 90 22.98 -11.60 -6.42
CA LEU A 90 21.68 -11.10 -5.98
C LEU A 90 21.45 -9.68 -6.51
N LEU A 91 20.47 -9.52 -7.39
CA LEU A 91 20.07 -8.23 -7.95
C LEU A 91 18.98 -7.54 -7.14
N ARG A 92 18.10 -8.33 -6.51
CA ARG A 92 16.91 -7.83 -5.83
C ARG A 92 16.58 -8.65 -4.61
N LYS A 93 16.33 -7.96 -3.50
CA LYS A 93 15.78 -8.52 -2.27
C LYS A 93 14.56 -7.70 -1.85
N GLY A 94 13.38 -8.30 -1.94
CA GLY A 94 12.13 -7.70 -1.48
C GLY A 94 11.95 -7.81 0.03
N TYR A 95 10.78 -7.37 0.52
CA TYR A 95 10.44 -7.53 1.93
C TYR A 95 10.32 -8.99 2.34
N GLN A 96 10.53 -9.22 3.63
CA GLN A 96 9.99 -10.38 4.32
C GLN A 96 8.46 -10.42 4.14
N LYS A 97 7.87 -11.62 4.07
CA LYS A 97 6.41 -11.73 4.17
C LYS A 97 5.97 -11.23 5.55
N PHE A 98 5.06 -10.27 5.57
CA PHE A 98 4.34 -9.86 6.78
C PHE A 98 2.83 -10.10 6.66
N CYS A 99 2.20 -10.35 7.81
CA CYS A 99 0.82 -10.84 7.95
C CYS A 99 0.06 -10.04 9.02
N TYR A 100 -1.23 -10.32 9.19
CA TYR A 100 -2.03 -9.78 10.29
C TYR A 100 -1.71 -10.52 11.59
N GLN A 101 -1.70 -9.84 12.75
CA GLN A 101 -1.42 -10.52 14.03
C GLN A 101 -2.41 -11.64 14.35
N SER A 102 -3.69 -11.55 13.94
CA SER A 102 -4.68 -12.64 14.12
C SER A 102 -4.32 -13.96 13.40
N SER A 103 -3.29 -13.94 12.57
CA SER A 103 -2.74 -15.08 11.81
C SER A 103 -1.26 -15.30 12.06
N ILE A 104 -0.65 -14.56 13.00
CA ILE A 104 0.70 -14.84 13.49
C ILE A 104 0.56 -16.06 14.40
N PRO A 105 1.06 -17.25 14.00
CA PRO A 105 1.05 -18.41 14.86
C PRO A 105 1.78 -18.05 16.16
N GLN A 106 1.37 -18.67 17.29
CA GLN A 106 2.13 -18.62 18.54
C GLN A 106 3.64 -18.81 18.30
N LYS A 107 4.05 -19.56 17.26
CA LYS A 107 5.45 -19.70 16.83
C LYS A 107 6.17 -18.45 16.38
N VAL A 108 5.55 -17.51 15.65
CA VAL A 108 6.24 -16.23 15.34
C VAL A 108 6.27 -15.35 16.58
N CYS A 109 5.27 -15.50 17.45
CA CYS A 109 5.43 -15.04 18.82
C CYS A 109 6.68 -15.71 19.43
N ASP A 110 6.87 -17.03 19.39
CA ASP A 110 8.02 -17.75 19.95
C ASP A 110 9.39 -17.37 19.33
N VAL A 111 9.45 -16.95 18.06
CA VAL A 111 10.68 -16.49 17.38
C VAL A 111 11.09 -15.09 17.84
N PHE A 112 10.12 -14.23 18.12
CA PHE A 112 10.32 -13.00 18.90
C PHE A 112 10.31 -13.27 20.40
N ASP A 113 10.14 -14.54 20.79
CA ASP A 113 9.81 -14.97 22.12
C ASP A 113 8.80 -14.02 22.78
N LEU A 114 7.59 -13.94 22.23
CA LEU A 114 6.53 -13.07 22.71
C LEU A 114 5.88 -13.67 23.97
N ASP A 115 6.09 -14.96 24.21
CA ASP A 115 5.98 -15.56 25.54
C ASP A 115 7.13 -15.13 26.47
N GLN A 116 8.32 -14.73 25.97
CA GLN A 116 9.27 -13.87 26.69
C GLN A 116 8.96 -12.36 26.66
N PHE A 117 8.14 -11.82 25.75
CA PHE A 117 7.54 -10.50 25.97
C PHE A 117 6.58 -10.57 27.16
N ASN A 118 5.87 -11.70 27.32
CA ASN A 118 5.10 -12.01 28.51
C ASN A 118 6.02 -12.27 29.72
N ARG A 119 7.23 -12.84 29.54
CA ARG A 119 8.31 -12.78 30.54
C ARG A 119 9.07 -11.45 30.48
N LYS A 120 8.34 -10.34 30.67
CA LYS A 120 8.67 -8.92 31.01
C LYS A 120 10.09 -8.33 30.87
N THR A 121 11.18 -9.07 30.69
CA THR A 121 12.56 -8.63 30.92
C THR A 121 13.46 -8.69 29.68
N SER A 122 13.51 -9.76 28.87
CA SER A 122 14.68 -9.97 27.98
C SER A 122 14.81 -9.04 26.75
N LEU A 123 13.71 -8.55 26.17
CA LEU A 123 13.73 -7.66 24.99
C LEU A 123 13.98 -6.20 25.37
N LEU A 124 13.29 -5.69 26.39
CA LEU A 124 13.52 -4.34 26.93
C LEU A 124 14.85 -4.25 27.71
N GLU A 125 15.42 -5.37 28.18
CA GLU A 125 16.80 -5.40 28.68
C GLU A 125 17.86 -5.28 27.57
N LYS A 126 17.53 -5.74 26.36
CA LYS A 126 18.41 -5.68 25.18
C LYS A 126 18.29 -4.36 24.43
N PHE A 127 17.11 -3.75 24.40
CA PHE A 127 16.80 -2.56 23.61
C PHE A 127 16.41 -1.38 24.50
N GLN A 128 16.89 -0.19 24.14
CA GLN A 128 16.66 1.01 24.95
C GLN A 128 15.24 1.54 24.79
N SER A 129 14.70 1.50 23.57
CA SER A 129 13.35 1.99 23.28
C SER A 129 12.74 1.28 22.07
N ILE A 130 11.41 1.22 22.06
CA ILE A 130 10.60 0.79 20.91
C ILE A 130 9.88 2.03 20.36
N ASN A 131 9.86 2.19 19.04
CA ASN A 131 9.11 3.23 18.35
C ASN A 131 8.25 2.58 17.27
N LEU A 132 6.95 2.87 17.27
CA LEU A 132 6.10 2.47 16.15
C LEU A 132 6.12 3.56 15.09
N GLN A 133 6.40 3.15 13.86
CA GLN A 133 6.26 3.99 12.68
C GLN A 133 5.13 3.45 11.81
N ARG A 134 4.24 4.34 11.38
CA ARG A 134 3.07 4.03 10.57
C ARG A 134 3.26 4.62 9.19
N THR A 135 2.93 3.86 8.16
CA THR A 135 2.86 4.39 6.79
C THR A 135 1.51 4.06 6.18
N ASN A 136 1.02 4.93 5.29
CA ASN A 136 -0.14 4.59 4.48
C ASN A 136 0.15 3.32 3.69
N LYS A 137 -0.79 2.37 3.74
CA LYS A 137 -0.76 1.23 2.86
C LYS A 137 -1.43 1.66 1.55
N GLU A 138 -0.59 2.00 0.58
CA GLU A 138 -1.07 2.24 -0.78
C GLU A 138 -1.75 0.98 -1.36
N ASP A 139 -2.69 1.21 -2.26
CA ASP A 139 -3.50 0.21 -2.97
C ASP A 139 -3.09 0.20 -4.45
N GLY A 140 -1.80 0.00 -4.66
CA GLY A 140 -1.15 -0.09 -5.94
C GLY A 140 -0.73 -1.52 -6.28
N SER A 141 0.17 -1.62 -7.27
CA SER A 141 0.92 -2.87 -7.50
C SER A 141 2.35 -2.69 -7.01
N ASN A 142 2.87 -3.71 -6.32
CA ASN A 142 4.23 -3.68 -5.81
C ASN A 142 5.24 -3.43 -6.94
N VAL A 143 6.09 -2.42 -6.77
CA VAL A 143 7.24 -2.16 -7.62
C VAL A 143 8.51 -2.31 -6.78
N GLN A 144 9.53 -2.92 -7.37
CA GLN A 144 10.85 -3.05 -6.75
C GLN A 144 11.89 -2.63 -7.79
N ILE A 145 12.80 -1.74 -7.40
CA ILE A 145 13.79 -1.16 -8.30
C ILE A 145 15.19 -1.31 -7.70
N SER A 146 16.10 -1.84 -8.49
CA SER A 146 17.54 -1.90 -8.18
C SER A 146 18.36 -1.71 -9.45
N TRP A 147 19.69 -1.73 -9.33
CA TRP A 147 20.61 -1.49 -10.43
C TRP A 147 21.56 -2.67 -10.64
N CYS A 148 21.69 -3.12 -11.89
CA CYS A 148 22.68 -4.12 -12.28
C CYS A 148 23.89 -3.42 -12.91
N ALA A 149 24.92 -3.16 -12.10
CA ALA A 149 26.13 -2.46 -12.55
C ALA A 149 26.84 -3.17 -13.71
N LYS A 150 26.96 -4.50 -13.66
CA LYS A 150 27.68 -5.31 -14.67
C LYS A 150 27.04 -5.24 -16.06
N LEU A 151 25.71 -5.15 -16.14
CA LEU A 151 24.99 -4.98 -17.41
C LEU A 151 24.58 -3.53 -17.71
N ASN A 152 24.91 -2.58 -16.82
CA ASN A 152 24.53 -1.18 -16.92
C ASN A 152 23.02 -1.01 -17.24
N CYS A 153 22.17 -1.68 -16.45
CA CYS A 153 20.72 -1.64 -16.65
C CYS A 153 19.93 -1.63 -15.32
N TRP A 154 18.72 -1.08 -15.38
CA TRP A 154 17.79 -1.07 -14.26
C TRP A 154 17.12 -2.44 -14.13
N VAL A 155 16.94 -2.86 -12.89
CA VAL A 155 16.18 -4.05 -12.53
C VAL A 155 14.82 -3.53 -12.06
N ILE A 156 13.77 -3.67 -12.88
CA ILE A 156 12.42 -3.21 -12.57
C ILE A 156 11.52 -4.43 -12.41
N CYS A 157 10.87 -4.53 -11.27
CA CYS A 157 10.21 -5.77 -10.88
C CYS A 157 8.82 -5.53 -10.29
N SER A 158 7.93 -6.49 -10.53
CA SER A 158 6.72 -6.69 -9.71
C SER A 158 7.06 -7.59 -8.50
N LYS A 159 6.04 -7.96 -7.72
CA LYS A 159 6.19 -8.91 -6.60
C LYS A 159 6.95 -10.18 -6.99
N ASN A 160 6.62 -10.78 -8.14
CA ASN A 160 7.05 -12.14 -8.50
C ASN A 160 7.94 -12.20 -9.75
N GLU A 161 8.14 -11.10 -10.46
CA GLU A 161 8.86 -11.11 -11.74
C GLU A 161 9.82 -9.94 -11.85
N ALA A 162 11.02 -10.23 -12.32
CA ALA A 162 12.03 -9.23 -12.62
C ALA A 162 12.27 -9.07 -14.12
N TYR A 163 12.67 -7.85 -14.48
CA TYR A 163 13.02 -7.45 -15.84
C TYR A 163 14.25 -6.56 -15.81
N LEU A 164 15.19 -6.81 -16.71
CA LEU A 164 16.34 -5.95 -16.97
C LEU A 164 15.99 -4.96 -18.06
N ILE A 165 16.01 -3.66 -17.75
CA ILE A 165 15.55 -2.60 -18.63
C ILE A 165 16.64 -1.52 -18.70
N LYS A 166 17.26 -1.41 -19.88
CA LYS A 166 18.28 -0.39 -20.16
C LYS A 166 17.68 0.91 -20.68
N ASN A 167 16.60 0.81 -21.47
CA ASN A 167 15.90 1.94 -22.07
C ASN A 167 14.46 1.54 -22.43
N LEU A 168 13.65 2.54 -22.78
CA LEU A 168 12.25 2.37 -23.18
C LEU A 168 12.06 2.07 -24.68
N SER A 169 12.99 1.40 -25.37
CA SER A 169 12.77 1.12 -26.79
C SER A 169 11.54 0.24 -27.01
N LYS A 170 10.76 0.54 -28.06
CA LYS A 170 9.49 -0.14 -28.37
C LYS A 170 9.62 -1.67 -28.44
N LYS A 171 10.69 -2.17 -29.08
CA LYS A 171 10.97 -3.61 -29.22
C LYS A 171 11.10 -4.32 -27.87
N TYR A 172 11.61 -3.64 -26.84
CA TYR A 172 11.68 -4.18 -25.48
C TYR A 172 10.32 -4.15 -24.81
N LEU A 173 9.61 -3.02 -24.87
CA LEU A 173 8.33 -2.83 -24.19
C LEU A 173 7.24 -3.80 -24.66
N ASP A 174 7.20 -4.14 -25.95
CA ASP A 174 6.18 -5.05 -26.53
C ASP A 174 6.24 -6.48 -25.95
N LYS A 175 7.34 -6.85 -25.27
CA LYS A 175 7.52 -8.15 -24.61
C LYS A 175 7.18 -8.14 -23.12
N LEU A 176 6.96 -6.95 -22.55
CA LEU A 176 6.75 -6.78 -21.11
C LEU A 176 5.25 -6.83 -20.79
N GLN A 177 4.93 -7.26 -19.57
CA GLN A 177 3.57 -7.13 -19.07
C GLN A 177 3.18 -5.65 -18.98
N PRO A 178 1.92 -5.27 -19.25
CA PRO A 178 1.49 -3.88 -19.25
C PRO A 178 1.85 -3.10 -17.98
N VAL A 179 1.69 -3.71 -16.80
CA VAL A 179 2.05 -3.07 -15.53
C VAL A 179 3.55 -2.73 -15.45
N ILE A 180 4.42 -3.61 -15.94
CA ILE A 180 5.88 -3.40 -15.96
C ILE A 180 6.25 -2.27 -16.94
N VAL A 181 5.55 -2.19 -18.07
CA VAL A 181 5.72 -1.08 -19.02
C VAL A 181 5.41 0.26 -18.34
N GLU A 182 4.31 0.35 -17.58
CA GLU A 182 3.96 1.59 -16.88
C GLU A 182 4.94 1.92 -15.74
N MET A 183 5.37 0.92 -14.96
CA MET A 183 6.43 1.09 -13.95
C MET A 183 7.72 1.64 -14.60
N ALA A 184 8.15 1.05 -15.72
CA ALA A 184 9.34 1.47 -16.43
C ALA A 184 9.21 2.89 -16.98
N LYS A 185 8.07 3.24 -17.60
CA LYS A 185 7.84 4.61 -18.11
C LYS A 185 7.92 5.65 -16.99
N LEU A 186 7.28 5.41 -15.84
CA LEU A 186 7.32 6.33 -14.71
C LEU A 186 8.73 6.46 -14.13
N TRP A 187 9.46 5.34 -14.02
CA TRP A 187 10.84 5.34 -13.53
C TRP A 187 11.79 6.09 -14.46
N PHE A 188 11.75 5.79 -15.76
CA PHE A 188 12.60 6.44 -16.76
C PHE A 188 12.28 7.94 -16.87
N LYS A 189 11.00 8.31 -16.84
CA LYS A 189 10.56 9.71 -16.78
C LYS A 189 11.18 10.43 -15.58
N PHE A 190 11.26 9.78 -14.41
CA PHE A 190 11.90 10.36 -13.23
C PHE A 190 13.42 10.52 -13.42
N ILE A 191 14.15 9.44 -13.76
CA ILE A 191 15.62 9.52 -13.85
C ILE A 191 16.10 10.44 -14.97
N ASP A 192 15.32 10.62 -16.03
CA ASP A 192 15.62 11.58 -17.12
C ASP A 192 15.59 13.04 -16.64
N THR A 193 14.96 13.32 -15.47
CA THR A 193 15.00 14.65 -14.84
C THR A 193 16.21 14.86 -13.93
N LEU A 194 16.96 13.80 -13.60
CA LEU A 194 18.09 13.90 -12.69
C LEU A 194 19.36 14.40 -13.40
N PRO A 195 20.16 15.25 -12.74
CA PRO A 195 21.53 15.52 -13.18
C PRO A 195 22.34 14.21 -13.27
N LYS A 196 23.24 14.11 -14.25
CA LYS A 196 24.04 12.88 -14.50
C LYS A 196 24.81 12.41 -13.25
N GLU A 197 25.35 13.34 -12.47
CA GLU A 197 26.07 13.03 -11.24
C GLU A 197 25.15 12.39 -10.19
N LYS A 198 23.95 12.96 -10.00
CA LYS A 198 22.94 12.44 -9.07
C LYS A 198 22.40 11.09 -9.51
N LEU A 199 22.24 10.88 -10.81
CA LEU A 199 21.88 9.59 -11.39
C LEU A 199 22.95 8.52 -11.12
N ALA A 200 24.23 8.86 -11.27
CA ALA A 200 25.33 7.93 -10.98
C ALA A 200 25.33 7.52 -9.50
N ILE A 201 25.13 8.48 -8.58
CA ILE A 201 25.00 8.20 -7.14
C ILE A 201 23.80 7.28 -6.86
N LEU A 202 22.66 7.53 -7.51
CA LEU A 202 21.48 6.68 -7.36
C LEU A 202 21.72 5.26 -7.87
N GLN A 203 22.41 5.11 -9.01
CA GLN A 203 22.77 3.80 -9.58
C GLN A 203 23.72 3.02 -8.65
N GLU A 204 24.75 3.69 -8.13
CA GLU A 204 25.65 3.11 -7.14
C GLU A 204 24.89 2.66 -5.89
N PHE A 205 24.05 3.55 -5.33
CA PHE A 205 23.21 3.24 -4.17
C PHE A 205 22.30 2.02 -4.42
N CYS A 206 21.67 1.94 -5.59
CA CYS A 206 20.78 0.85 -5.97
C CYS A 206 21.52 -0.44 -6.40
N SER A 207 22.85 -0.45 -6.42
CA SER A 207 23.62 -1.65 -6.80
C SER A 207 23.57 -2.74 -5.73
N ASN A 208 23.41 -2.35 -4.46
CA ASN A 208 23.31 -3.25 -3.32
C ASN A 208 22.01 -3.09 -2.54
N LYS A 209 21.06 -2.29 -3.04
CA LYS A 209 19.79 -2.01 -2.39
C LYS A 209 18.64 -2.13 -3.37
N THR A 210 17.50 -2.51 -2.83
CA THR A 210 16.23 -2.54 -3.55
C THR A 210 15.32 -1.46 -2.98
N LEU A 211 14.90 -0.52 -3.83
CA LEU A 211 13.85 0.44 -3.51
C LEU A 211 12.51 -0.27 -3.61
N ILE A 212 11.70 -0.23 -2.56
CA ILE A 212 10.38 -0.85 -2.54
C ILE A 212 9.30 0.23 -2.62
N GLY A 213 8.41 0.09 -3.60
CA GLY A 213 7.34 1.03 -3.89
C GLY A 213 6.03 0.36 -4.27
N GLU A 214 5.05 1.19 -4.58
CA GLU A 214 3.87 0.81 -5.33
C GLU A 214 3.61 1.74 -6.52
N ILE A 215 3.19 1.18 -7.65
CA ILE A 215 2.61 1.96 -8.74
C ILE A 215 1.14 2.20 -8.44
N CYS A 216 0.78 3.49 -8.31
CA CYS A 216 -0.55 3.96 -7.94
C CYS A 216 -1.19 4.70 -9.12
N GLY A 217 -2.51 4.64 -9.23
CA GLY A 217 -3.30 5.33 -10.26
C GLY A 217 -3.39 4.65 -11.64
N ALA A 218 -2.67 3.55 -11.87
CA ALA A 218 -2.65 2.82 -13.15
C ALA A 218 -3.89 1.92 -13.35
N ASN A 219 -5.08 2.50 -13.18
CA ASN A 219 -6.39 1.82 -13.15
C ASN A 219 -6.72 1.02 -14.41
N LYS A 220 -6.08 1.32 -15.55
CA LYS A 220 -6.29 0.59 -16.81
C LYS A 220 -5.79 -0.85 -16.75
N HIS A 221 -4.78 -1.11 -15.92
CA HIS A 221 -4.10 -2.40 -15.86
C HIS A 221 -4.16 -3.04 -14.48
N LEU A 222 -4.62 -2.30 -13.47
CA LEU A 222 -4.64 -2.72 -12.08
C LEU A 222 -6.04 -2.56 -11.48
N LYS A 223 -6.41 -3.53 -10.64
CA LYS A 223 -7.60 -3.42 -9.79
C LYS A 223 -7.20 -2.65 -8.54
N GLN A 224 -7.42 -1.34 -8.57
CA GLN A 224 -7.22 -0.44 -7.43
C GLN A 224 -8.59 0.04 -6.96
N TYR A 225 -8.79 -0.01 -5.66
CA TYR A 225 -9.97 0.44 -4.96
C TYR A 225 -9.80 1.87 -4.42
N VAL A 226 -8.57 2.30 -4.13
CA VAL A 226 -8.27 3.69 -3.79
C VAL A 226 -8.16 4.51 -5.07
N THR A 227 -8.80 5.68 -5.10
CA THR A 227 -8.72 6.60 -6.24
C THR A 227 -7.50 7.51 -6.10
N TYR A 228 -6.66 7.50 -7.13
CA TYR A 228 -5.47 8.34 -7.23
C TYR A 228 -5.71 9.46 -8.24
N LYS A 229 -5.13 10.64 -7.96
CA LYS A 229 -5.24 11.81 -8.86
C LYS A 229 -4.44 11.65 -10.14
N GLU A 230 -3.33 10.92 -10.06
CA GLU A 230 -2.40 10.70 -11.17
C GLU A 230 -1.69 9.35 -11.01
N GLU A 231 -1.16 8.86 -12.12
CA GLU A 231 -0.29 7.68 -12.16
C GLU A 231 1.10 8.04 -11.64
N GLN A 232 1.59 7.32 -10.62
CA GLN A 232 2.85 7.61 -9.98
C GLN A 232 3.48 6.38 -9.30
N LEU A 233 4.77 6.47 -9.01
CA LEU A 233 5.47 5.54 -8.12
C LEU A 233 5.55 6.18 -6.73
N VAL A 234 5.11 5.46 -5.71
CA VAL A 234 5.22 5.89 -4.30
C VAL A 234 6.09 4.89 -3.56
N PHE A 235 7.22 5.33 -3.03
CA PHE A 235 8.18 4.46 -2.35
C PHE A 235 7.89 4.35 -0.85
N LEU A 236 7.98 3.14 -0.32
CA LEU A 236 7.70 2.81 1.08
C LEU A 236 8.97 2.61 1.91
N SER A 237 9.98 1.92 1.36
CA SER A 237 11.22 1.65 2.09
C SER A 237 12.36 1.21 1.16
N ILE A 238 13.51 0.97 1.77
CA ILE A 238 14.74 0.49 1.14
C ILE A 238 15.14 -0.82 1.84
N VAL A 239 15.46 -1.83 1.05
CA VAL A 239 15.99 -3.12 1.54
C VAL A 239 17.44 -3.25 1.10
N ASP A 240 18.34 -3.54 2.03
CA ASP A 240 19.72 -3.90 1.71
C ASP A 240 19.78 -5.37 1.29
N ASN A 241 20.31 -5.62 0.09
CA ASN A 241 20.35 -6.94 -0.51
C ASN A 241 21.23 -7.91 0.29
N PHE A 242 22.25 -7.41 1.00
CA PHE A 242 23.27 -8.22 1.68
C PHE A 242 23.16 -8.15 3.21
N SER A 243 22.05 -7.63 3.73
CA SER A 243 21.76 -7.55 5.16
C SER A 243 20.66 -8.51 5.59
N ASP A 244 20.72 -9.02 6.82
CA ASP A 244 19.64 -9.83 7.39
C ASP A 244 18.48 -8.97 7.94
N GLN A 245 18.65 -7.65 7.97
CA GLN A 245 17.58 -6.72 8.34
C GLN A 245 16.37 -6.84 7.41
N ILE A 246 15.18 -6.50 7.93
CA ILE A 246 13.95 -6.51 7.14
C ILE A 246 14.00 -5.40 6.09
N CYS A 247 14.26 -4.17 6.54
CA CYS A 247 14.42 -2.98 5.74
C CYS A 247 14.96 -1.83 6.60
N TYR A 248 15.28 -0.71 5.95
CA TYR A 248 15.56 0.56 6.61
C TYR A 248 14.29 1.04 7.33
N THR A 249 14.45 1.89 8.35
CA THR A 249 13.25 2.48 8.99
C THR A 249 12.49 3.36 7.99
N PRO A 250 11.15 3.50 8.11
CA PRO A 250 10.39 4.38 7.22
C PRO A 250 10.97 5.80 7.12
N ILE A 251 11.36 6.40 8.23
CA ILE A 251 11.93 7.77 8.24
C ILE A 251 13.26 7.83 7.50
N GLU A 252 14.18 6.93 7.81
CA GLU A 252 15.48 6.87 7.14
C GLU A 252 15.32 6.63 5.64
N SER A 253 14.43 5.70 5.27
CA SER A 253 14.09 5.43 3.87
C SER A 253 13.57 6.70 3.19
N ALA A 254 12.60 7.38 3.80
CA ALA A 254 12.00 8.57 3.22
C ALA A 254 13.00 9.72 3.09
N GLN A 255 13.90 9.92 4.05
CA GLN A 255 14.97 10.91 3.96
C GLN A 255 15.83 10.65 2.71
N ILE A 256 16.38 9.44 2.58
CA ILE A 256 17.23 9.07 1.43
C ILE A 256 16.46 9.19 0.10
N LEU A 257 15.23 8.69 0.04
CA LEU A 257 14.41 8.73 -1.16
C LEU A 257 14.05 10.17 -1.57
N ASN A 258 13.69 11.02 -0.60
CA ASN A 258 13.41 12.43 -0.83
C ASN A 258 14.67 13.18 -1.28
N ASP A 259 15.86 12.83 -0.77
CA ASP A 259 17.13 13.40 -1.24
C ASP A 259 17.36 13.11 -2.73
N PHE A 260 16.89 11.96 -3.24
CA PHE A 260 16.88 11.66 -4.67
C PHE A 260 15.75 12.37 -5.44
N GLY A 261 14.73 12.90 -4.76
CA GLY A 261 13.54 13.51 -5.37
C GLY A 261 12.43 12.49 -5.68
N LEU A 262 12.44 11.33 -5.03
CA LEU A 262 11.42 10.31 -5.18
C LEU A 262 10.23 10.57 -4.26
N ASN A 263 9.02 10.27 -4.75
CA ASN A 263 7.81 10.36 -3.94
C ASN A 263 7.79 9.26 -2.88
N THR A 264 7.46 9.62 -1.65
CA THR A 264 7.45 8.72 -0.49
C THR A 264 6.07 8.68 0.16
N VAL A 265 5.75 7.55 0.80
CA VAL A 265 4.53 7.43 1.62
C VAL A 265 4.56 8.38 2.80
N LYS A 266 3.38 8.80 3.27
CA LYS A 266 3.26 9.57 4.51
C LYS A 266 3.64 8.70 5.70
N ILE A 267 4.43 9.25 6.61
CA ILE A 267 4.91 8.57 7.82
C ILE A 267 4.35 9.27 9.04
N GLN A 268 3.89 8.49 10.02
CA GLN A 268 3.52 8.95 11.36
C GLN A 268 4.33 8.17 12.40
N GLN A 269 4.67 8.82 13.51
CA GLN A 269 5.34 8.19 14.65
C GLN A 269 4.48 8.28 15.89
N THR A 270 4.61 7.31 16.78
CA THR A 270 3.80 7.27 18.01
C THR A 270 4.56 7.62 19.29
N GLY A 271 5.83 8.05 19.17
CA GLY A 271 6.72 8.30 20.30
C GLY A 271 7.54 7.08 20.72
N GLU A 272 8.38 7.24 21.74
CA GLU A 272 9.09 6.12 22.36
C GLU A 272 8.17 5.40 23.34
N ILE A 273 8.25 4.07 23.34
CA ILE A 273 7.46 3.17 24.17
C ILE A 273 8.42 2.47 25.12
N ALA A 274 8.17 2.62 26.41
CA ALA A 274 9.08 2.17 27.46
C ALA A 274 8.72 0.80 28.05
N SER A 275 7.50 0.31 27.80
CA SER A 275 7.02 -0.96 28.35
C SER A 275 6.21 -1.76 27.35
N TYR A 276 6.12 -3.08 27.57
CA TYR A 276 5.28 -3.95 26.76
C TYR A 276 3.80 -3.63 26.86
N GLU A 277 3.32 -3.32 28.07
CA GLU A 277 1.92 -2.97 28.30
C GLU A 277 1.54 -1.71 27.49
N GLU A 278 2.42 -0.70 27.49
CA GLU A 278 2.26 0.49 26.66
C GLU A 278 2.28 0.14 25.17
N LEU A 279 3.18 -0.76 24.73
CA LEU A 279 3.22 -1.24 23.35
C LEU A 279 1.90 -1.89 22.94
N GLN A 280 1.39 -2.82 23.75
CA GLN A 280 0.11 -3.51 23.48
C GLN A 280 -1.04 -2.51 23.40
N ASN A 281 -1.13 -1.59 24.37
CA ASN A 281 -2.17 -0.57 24.41
C ASN A 281 -2.11 0.33 23.17
N GLN A 282 -0.92 0.77 22.76
CA GLN A 282 -0.74 1.56 21.55
C GLN A 282 -1.12 0.79 20.28
N VAL A 283 -0.63 -0.45 20.12
CA VAL A 283 -0.94 -1.27 18.94
C VAL A 283 -2.44 -1.53 18.84
N ASN A 284 -3.10 -1.85 19.95
CA ASN A 284 -4.54 -2.07 19.99
C ASN A 284 -5.31 -0.79 19.62
N ARG A 285 -4.88 0.37 20.14
CA ARG A 285 -5.47 1.67 19.77
C ARG A 285 -5.33 1.94 18.28
N ILE A 286 -4.13 1.76 17.71
CA ILE A 286 -3.86 1.95 16.27
C ILE A 286 -4.73 1.01 15.43
N ARG A 287 -4.85 -0.26 15.82
CA ARG A 287 -5.71 -1.22 15.12
C ARG A 287 -7.17 -0.80 15.11
N GLN A 288 -7.70 -0.43 16.27
CA GLN A 288 -9.08 0.04 16.39
C GLN A 288 -9.29 1.31 15.57
N GLU A 289 -8.38 2.27 15.66
CA GLU A 289 -8.40 3.52 14.90
C GLU A 289 -8.47 3.25 13.39
N ILE A 290 -7.56 2.45 12.82
CA ILE A 290 -7.51 2.17 11.38
C ILE A 290 -8.69 1.29 10.95
N ALA A 291 -9.05 0.27 11.73
CA ALA A 291 -10.11 -0.66 11.36
C ALA A 291 -11.48 0.02 11.30
N THR A 292 -11.75 0.90 12.26
CA THR A 292 -12.99 1.71 12.32
C THR A 292 -12.89 2.99 11.50
N GLY A 293 -11.68 3.36 11.11
CA GLY A 293 -11.38 4.48 10.23
C GLY A 293 -12.02 4.32 8.86
N SER A 294 -12.38 5.46 8.27
CA SER A 294 -13.00 5.48 6.96
C SER A 294 -12.01 5.16 5.84
N PHE A 295 -12.51 4.53 4.79
CA PHE A 295 -11.79 4.30 3.54
C PHE A 295 -11.26 5.60 2.93
N GLU A 296 -12.00 6.71 3.06
CA GLU A 296 -11.55 8.00 2.52
C GLU A 296 -10.31 8.55 3.26
N ASN A 297 -10.18 8.25 4.55
CA ASN A 297 -9.09 8.76 5.37
C ASN A 297 -7.86 7.85 5.33
N TYR A 298 -8.08 6.54 5.38
CA TYR A 298 -7.01 5.55 5.51
C TYR A 298 -6.80 4.69 4.25
N GLY A 299 -7.63 4.85 3.21
CA GLY A 299 -7.55 4.05 1.98
C GLY A 299 -7.68 2.56 2.27
N GLU A 300 -6.68 1.79 1.83
CA GLU A 300 -6.59 0.37 2.19
C GLU A 300 -6.29 0.14 3.68
N GLY A 301 -5.52 1.05 4.30
CA GLY A 301 -5.11 0.99 5.69
C GLY A 301 -3.67 1.48 5.85
N GLU A 302 -2.94 0.86 6.75
CA GLU A 302 -1.56 1.24 7.06
C GLU A 302 -0.65 0.02 7.25
N VAL A 303 0.66 0.27 7.12
CA VAL A 303 1.71 -0.66 7.53
C VAL A 303 2.38 -0.11 8.78
N LEU A 304 2.39 -0.92 9.83
CA LEU A 304 3.00 -0.66 11.11
C LEU A 304 4.39 -1.30 11.17
N TYR A 305 5.41 -0.50 11.46
CA TYR A 305 6.79 -0.90 11.61
C TYR A 305 7.17 -0.81 13.08
N TYR A 306 7.70 -1.91 13.61
CA TYR A 306 8.24 -1.98 14.96
C TYR A 306 9.73 -1.68 14.87
N CYS A 307 10.09 -0.45 15.19
CA CYS A 307 11.47 0.00 15.19
C CYS A 307 12.02 -0.09 16.62
N ILE A 308 13.18 -0.73 16.78
CA ILE A 308 13.91 -0.76 18.04
C ILE A 308 15.16 0.11 17.94
N THR A 309 15.56 0.70 19.06
CA THR A 309 16.86 1.36 19.22
C THR A 309 17.74 0.50 20.11
N ASP A 310 18.88 0.04 19.60
CA ASP A 310 19.86 -0.68 20.40
C ASP A 310 20.71 0.28 21.26
N LYS A 311 21.62 -0.29 22.05
CA LYS A 311 22.50 0.48 22.95
C LYS A 311 23.48 1.40 22.19
N GLU A 312 23.75 1.11 20.92
CA GLU A 312 24.60 1.91 20.03
C GLU A 312 23.81 2.99 19.29
N GLN A 313 22.54 3.22 19.66
CA GLN A 313 21.60 4.14 19.00
C GLN A 313 21.24 3.74 17.56
N LYS A 314 21.53 2.50 17.15
CA LYS A 314 21.16 2.03 15.83
C LYS A 314 19.69 1.63 15.84
N LYS A 315 18.94 2.22 14.91
CA LYS A 315 17.51 1.94 14.72
C LYS A 315 17.34 0.82 13.71
N THR A 316 16.55 -0.20 14.04
CA THR A 316 16.27 -1.32 13.13
C THR A 316 14.80 -1.71 13.15
N VAL A 317 14.27 -2.09 11.99
CA VAL A 317 12.92 -2.65 11.87
C VAL A 317 13.00 -4.14 12.22
N VAL A 318 12.31 -4.55 13.28
CA VAL A 318 12.26 -5.95 13.71
C VAL A 318 10.99 -6.65 13.31
N LEU A 319 9.89 -5.91 13.13
CA LEU A 319 8.62 -6.48 12.73
C LEU A 319 7.85 -5.50 11.84
N MET A 320 7.07 -6.05 10.92
CA MET A 320 6.10 -5.31 10.13
C MET A 320 4.73 -5.97 10.24
N GLU A 321 3.68 -5.16 10.30
CA GLU A 321 2.29 -5.60 10.26
C GLU A 321 1.51 -4.74 9.28
N LYS A 322 0.57 -5.34 8.54
CA LYS A 322 -0.43 -4.58 7.78
C LYS A 322 -1.75 -4.56 8.55
N ILE A 323 -2.34 -3.38 8.66
CA ILE A 323 -3.67 -3.17 9.24
C ILE A 323 -4.52 -2.58 8.12
N LYS A 324 -5.67 -3.19 7.84
CA LYS A 324 -6.58 -2.68 6.81
C LYS A 324 -7.81 -2.08 7.43
N THR A 325 -8.39 -1.10 6.75
CA THR A 325 -9.72 -0.62 7.09
C THR A 325 -10.73 -1.76 6.92
N PHE A 326 -11.76 -1.76 7.77
CA PHE A 326 -12.87 -2.68 7.60
C PHE A 326 -13.56 -2.45 6.25
N GLU A 327 -13.78 -1.19 5.89
CA GLU A 327 -14.44 -0.79 4.65
C GLU A 327 -13.72 -1.34 3.42
N TYR A 328 -12.38 -1.21 3.33
CA TYR A 328 -11.61 -1.79 2.22
C TYR A 328 -11.75 -3.31 2.16
N SER A 329 -11.65 -3.97 3.31
CA SER A 329 -11.70 -5.43 3.42
C SER A 329 -13.06 -5.97 2.95
N LEU A 330 -14.14 -5.31 3.38
CA LEU A 330 -15.49 -5.59 2.93
C LEU A 330 -15.65 -5.35 1.42
N PHE A 331 -15.18 -4.20 0.92
CA PHE A 331 -15.27 -3.84 -0.49
C PHE A 331 -14.58 -4.88 -1.40
N LYS A 332 -13.36 -5.28 -1.03
CA LYS A 332 -12.61 -6.34 -1.72
C LYS A 332 -13.34 -7.69 -1.67
N ALA A 333 -13.97 -8.02 -0.54
CA ALA A 333 -14.75 -9.26 -0.40
C ALA A 333 -15.99 -9.25 -1.30
N ILE A 334 -16.73 -8.13 -1.36
CA ILE A 334 -17.89 -7.95 -2.25
C ILE A 334 -17.46 -8.19 -3.69
N ILE A 335 -16.42 -7.52 -4.16
CA ILE A 335 -15.96 -7.62 -5.55
C ILE A 335 -15.49 -9.03 -5.90
N ARG A 336 -14.84 -9.74 -4.96
CA ARG A 336 -14.43 -11.13 -5.17
C ARG A 336 -15.63 -12.07 -5.29
N LEU A 337 -16.66 -11.87 -4.47
CA LEU A 337 -17.87 -12.70 -4.47
C LEU A 337 -18.86 -12.34 -5.58
N MET A 338 -18.74 -11.15 -6.15
CA MET A 338 -19.59 -10.63 -7.22
C MET A 338 -18.86 -10.78 -8.55
N PRO A 339 -18.98 -11.91 -9.26
CA PRO A 339 -18.32 -12.07 -10.54
C PRO A 339 -18.78 -10.96 -11.50
N CYS A 340 -17.82 -10.24 -12.10
CA CYS A 340 -18.05 -9.17 -13.08
C CYS A 340 -18.78 -9.64 -14.36
N THR A 341 -19.21 -10.90 -14.39
CA THR A 341 -19.88 -11.56 -15.50
C THR A 341 -21.25 -12.11 -15.09
N PHE A 342 -22.08 -11.26 -14.49
CA PHE A 342 -23.53 -11.38 -14.67
C PHE A 342 -23.83 -11.08 -16.14
N LYS A 343 -23.57 -12.04 -17.02
CA LYS A 343 -23.90 -11.91 -18.44
C LYS A 343 -25.42 -11.77 -18.53
N LYS A 344 -25.91 -10.65 -19.08
CA LYS A 344 -27.33 -10.29 -19.25
C LYS A 344 -28.24 -11.38 -19.83
N ASN A 345 -27.68 -12.45 -20.40
CA ASN A 345 -28.41 -13.44 -21.21
C ASN A 345 -28.46 -14.87 -20.62
N LYS A 346 -28.13 -15.10 -19.34
CA LYS A 346 -28.32 -16.43 -18.73
C LYS A 346 -29.49 -16.43 -17.74
N ASN A 347 -30.30 -17.49 -17.84
CA ASN A 347 -31.40 -17.92 -16.97
C ASN A 347 -31.47 -17.16 -15.63
N GLN A 348 -32.53 -16.36 -15.42
CA GLN A 348 -32.73 -15.56 -14.21
C GLN A 348 -32.56 -16.38 -12.92
N GLU A 349 -33.01 -17.64 -12.93
CA GLU A 349 -32.88 -18.56 -11.80
C GLU A 349 -31.41 -18.84 -11.42
N PHE A 350 -30.54 -18.96 -12.42
CA PHE A 350 -29.11 -19.18 -12.20
C PHE A 350 -28.43 -17.93 -11.59
N ASN A 351 -28.86 -16.73 -11.99
CA ASN A 351 -28.35 -15.49 -11.41
C ASN A 351 -28.83 -15.31 -9.96
N LEU A 352 -30.08 -15.67 -9.66
CA LEU A 352 -30.62 -15.66 -8.29
C LEU A 352 -29.83 -16.59 -7.36
N LYS A 353 -29.57 -17.83 -7.77
CA LYS A 353 -28.76 -18.78 -6.97
C LYS A 353 -27.34 -18.27 -6.71
N LYS A 354 -26.70 -17.65 -7.70
CA LYS A 354 -25.37 -17.02 -7.52
C LYS A 354 -25.40 -15.85 -6.55
N VAL A 355 -26.46 -15.05 -6.59
CA VAL A 355 -26.63 -13.93 -5.68
C VAL A 355 -26.86 -14.41 -4.25
N GLN A 356 -27.73 -15.39 -4.04
CA GLN A 356 -27.94 -16.00 -2.72
C GLN A 356 -26.62 -16.55 -2.17
N TYR A 357 -25.84 -17.25 -3.00
CA TYR A 357 -24.51 -17.71 -2.61
C TYR A 357 -23.56 -16.55 -2.24
N ALA A 358 -23.53 -15.46 -3.02
CA ALA A 358 -22.70 -14.30 -2.70
C ALA A 358 -23.13 -13.61 -1.39
N GLU A 359 -24.44 -13.47 -1.17
CA GLU A 359 -25.02 -12.91 0.06
C GLU A 359 -24.65 -13.76 1.28
N GLU A 360 -24.85 -15.07 1.22
CA GLU A 360 -24.50 -16.00 2.30
C GLU A 360 -23.01 -15.98 2.63
N ASN A 361 -22.14 -15.99 1.62
CA ASN A 361 -20.70 -15.96 1.86
C ASN A 361 -20.23 -14.61 2.38
N LEU A 362 -20.86 -13.51 1.96
CA LEU A 362 -20.51 -12.22 2.50
C LEU A 362 -21.02 -12.06 3.94
N LEU A 363 -22.20 -12.56 4.28
CA LEU A 363 -22.67 -12.62 5.66
C LEU A 363 -21.70 -13.39 6.55
N LYS A 364 -21.26 -14.58 6.11
CA LYS A 364 -20.23 -15.36 6.81
C LYS A 364 -18.93 -14.57 6.96
N TYR A 365 -18.52 -13.84 5.92
CA TYR A 365 -17.34 -12.98 5.99
C TYR A 365 -17.51 -11.83 6.98
N ILE A 366 -18.65 -11.14 6.95
CA ILE A 366 -18.98 -10.04 7.86
C ILE A 366 -18.96 -10.52 9.32
N GLU A 367 -19.55 -11.68 9.62
CA GLU A 367 -19.49 -12.26 10.98
C GLU A 367 -18.05 -12.63 11.38
N LYS A 368 -17.27 -13.28 10.50
CA LYS A 368 -15.83 -13.58 10.76
C LYS A 368 -15.03 -12.30 11.04
N VAL A 369 -15.37 -11.19 10.39
CA VAL A 369 -14.69 -9.90 10.55
C VAL A 369 -15.19 -9.18 11.81
N LYS A 370 -16.47 -9.27 12.14
CA LYS A 370 -17.06 -8.73 13.38
C LYS A 370 -16.35 -9.27 14.63
N GLU A 371 -16.12 -10.58 14.68
CA GLU A 371 -15.37 -11.23 15.76
C GLU A 371 -13.94 -10.69 15.89
N LYS A 372 -13.31 -10.32 14.76
CA LYS A 372 -11.91 -9.84 14.74
C LYS A 372 -11.73 -8.38 15.13
N PHE A 373 -12.70 -7.51 14.84
CA PHE A 373 -12.50 -6.07 14.91
C PHE A 373 -13.24 -5.36 16.05
N PHE A 374 -13.93 -6.10 16.95
CA PHE A 374 -14.67 -5.54 18.10
C PHE A 374 -15.50 -4.29 17.74
N MET A 375 -16.11 -4.28 16.55
CA MET A 375 -16.74 -3.07 16.05
C MET A 375 -18.08 -2.82 16.75
N TYR A 376 -18.15 -1.72 17.50
CA TYR A 376 -19.38 -1.15 18.03
C TYR A 376 -19.95 -0.16 17.01
N GLY A 377 -20.58 -0.69 15.96
CA GLY A 377 -21.25 0.06 14.90
C GLY A 377 -22.17 -0.86 14.11
N SER A 378 -23.25 -0.35 13.50
CA SER A 378 -24.29 -1.19 12.91
C SER A 378 -23.74 -1.92 11.67
N LEU A 379 -23.25 -3.14 11.83
CA LEU A 379 -22.99 -4.10 10.74
C LEU A 379 -24.20 -4.23 9.81
N GLU A 380 -25.39 -4.00 10.36
CA GLU A 380 -26.64 -3.85 9.62
C GLU A 380 -26.55 -2.84 8.47
N LEU A 381 -25.76 -1.78 8.65
CA LEU A 381 -25.50 -0.75 7.65
C LEU A 381 -24.78 -1.32 6.43
N TYR A 382 -23.65 -1.98 6.69
CA TYR A 382 -22.86 -2.65 5.68
C TYR A 382 -23.63 -3.78 5.03
N TYR A 383 -24.50 -4.46 5.77
CA TYR A 383 -25.40 -5.46 5.21
C TYR A 383 -26.46 -4.84 4.27
N LYS A 384 -27.09 -3.73 4.66
CA LYS A 384 -28.01 -2.97 3.80
C LYS A 384 -27.31 -2.50 2.53
N MET A 385 -26.08 -2.00 2.65
CA MET A 385 -25.23 -1.64 1.50
C MET A 385 -25.08 -2.80 0.53
N VAL A 386 -24.61 -3.93 1.04
CA VAL A 386 -24.36 -5.14 0.25
C VAL A 386 -25.61 -5.57 -0.49
N LYS A 387 -26.74 -5.63 0.22
CA LYS A 387 -28.02 -6.03 -0.38
C LYS A 387 -28.41 -5.14 -1.55
N GLN A 388 -28.27 -3.83 -1.40
CA GLN A 388 -28.59 -2.90 -2.48
C GLN A 388 -27.65 -3.04 -3.67
N VAL A 389 -26.36 -3.26 -3.42
CA VAL A 389 -25.38 -3.48 -4.47
C VAL A 389 -25.72 -4.76 -5.24
N ILE A 390 -26.00 -5.85 -4.53
CA ILE A 390 -26.45 -7.11 -5.10
C ILE A 390 -27.73 -6.91 -5.94
N GLN A 391 -28.72 -6.20 -5.41
CA GLN A 391 -29.97 -5.88 -6.11
C GLN A 391 -29.73 -5.07 -7.39
N PHE A 392 -28.83 -4.09 -7.35
CA PHE A 392 -28.45 -3.30 -8.52
C PHE A 392 -27.86 -4.19 -9.63
N TYR A 393 -27.01 -5.16 -9.27
CA TYR A 393 -26.48 -6.13 -10.23
C TYR A 393 -27.58 -7.06 -10.79
N LEU A 394 -28.54 -7.48 -9.96
CA LEU A 394 -29.66 -8.33 -10.38
C LEU A 394 -30.55 -7.68 -11.44
N VAL A 395 -30.78 -6.37 -11.37
CA VAL A 395 -31.60 -5.64 -12.35
C VAL A 395 -30.84 -5.34 -13.66
N GLY A 396 -29.68 -5.97 -13.87
CA GLY A 396 -28.90 -5.87 -15.10
C GLY A 396 -28.02 -4.61 -15.18
N GLY A 397 -27.78 -3.96 -14.04
CA GLY A 397 -26.82 -2.87 -13.93
C GLY A 397 -25.40 -3.36 -14.22
N GLN A 398 -24.70 -2.70 -15.13
CA GLN A 398 -23.25 -2.82 -15.23
C GLN A 398 -22.64 -1.78 -14.30
N VAL A 399 -22.06 -2.24 -13.21
CA VAL A 399 -21.21 -1.40 -12.37
C VAL A 399 -19.78 -1.72 -12.78
N ASP A 400 -19.11 -0.77 -13.43
CA ASP A 400 -17.65 -0.79 -13.42
C ASP A 400 -17.16 -0.43 -12.00
N LEU A 401 -15.90 -0.72 -11.69
CA LEU A 401 -15.37 -0.53 -10.35
C LEU A 401 -15.54 0.93 -9.84
N LEU A 402 -15.45 1.90 -10.75
CA LEU A 402 -15.53 3.32 -10.45
C LEU A 402 -16.95 3.71 -10.02
N ARG A 403 -17.97 3.28 -10.76
CA ARG A 403 -19.37 3.50 -10.36
C ARG A 403 -19.69 2.83 -9.03
N PHE A 404 -19.08 1.67 -8.75
CA PHE A 404 -19.31 0.98 -7.49
C PHE A 404 -18.76 1.78 -6.32
N GLN A 405 -17.58 2.37 -6.47
CA GLN A 405 -17.01 3.31 -5.50
C GLN A 405 -17.91 4.53 -5.31
N GLU A 406 -18.40 5.14 -6.39
CA GLU A 406 -19.29 6.30 -6.33
C GLU A 406 -20.60 5.98 -5.60
N TYR A 407 -21.21 4.81 -5.87
CA TYR A 407 -22.39 4.33 -5.16
C TYR A 407 -22.09 4.07 -3.68
N PHE A 408 -20.95 3.46 -3.38
CA PHE A 408 -20.52 3.19 -2.00
C PHE A 408 -20.40 4.49 -1.19
N ILE A 409 -19.71 5.49 -1.76
CA ILE A 409 -19.53 6.81 -1.13
C ILE A 409 -20.88 7.54 -0.98
N SER A 410 -21.69 7.56 -2.04
CA SER A 410 -23.00 8.23 -2.03
C SER A 410 -23.95 7.61 -1.01
N PHE A 411 -23.95 6.29 -0.91
CA PHE A 411 -24.78 5.58 0.03
C PHE A 411 -24.32 5.77 1.48
N LYS A 412 -23.01 5.75 1.73
CA LYS A 412 -22.44 6.11 3.04
C LYS A 412 -22.89 7.51 3.47
N TYR A 413 -22.92 8.46 2.55
CA TYR A 413 -23.42 9.82 2.83
C TYR A 413 -24.92 9.86 3.15
N ILE A 414 -25.75 9.13 2.40
CA ILE A 414 -27.20 9.01 2.68
C ILE A 414 -27.44 8.42 4.08
N LEU A 415 -26.70 7.37 4.42
CA LEU A 415 -26.81 6.70 5.70
C LEU A 415 -26.33 7.53 6.88
N GLN A 416 -25.24 8.29 6.72
CA GLN A 416 -24.80 9.23 7.74
C GLN A 416 -25.88 10.29 8.00
N LYS A 417 -26.58 10.76 6.95
CA LYS A 417 -27.74 11.62 7.11
C LYS A 417 -28.87 10.92 7.87
N GLU A 418 -29.20 9.67 7.54
CA GLU A 418 -30.24 8.92 8.26
C GLU A 418 -29.89 8.68 9.74
N GLN A 419 -28.62 8.40 10.06
CA GLN A 419 -28.17 8.28 11.46
C GLN A 419 -28.25 9.60 12.22
N ILE A 420 -27.86 10.71 11.58
CA ILE A 420 -28.01 12.05 12.15
C ILE A 420 -29.50 12.34 12.40
N ILE A 421 -30.36 12.07 11.42
CA ILE A 421 -31.82 12.23 11.54
C ILE A 421 -32.38 11.36 12.66
N ASN A 422 -31.93 10.11 12.81
CA ASN A 422 -32.38 9.23 13.88
C ASN A 422 -31.88 9.68 15.27
N GLN A 423 -30.65 10.21 15.37
CA GLN A 423 -30.15 10.81 16.61
C GLN A 423 -30.91 12.09 16.95
N GLU A 424 -31.21 12.93 15.97
CA GLU A 424 -32.05 14.12 16.12
C GLU A 424 -33.47 13.77 16.56
N ASN A 425 -34.07 12.73 15.97
CA ASN A 425 -35.38 12.22 16.34
C ASN A 425 -35.38 11.60 17.75
N LEU A 426 -34.35 10.85 18.12
CA LEU A 426 -34.19 10.32 19.47
C LEU A 426 -33.98 11.45 20.49
N LEU A 427 -33.17 12.47 20.15
CA LEU A 427 -33.03 13.68 20.96
C LEU A 427 -34.36 14.44 21.09
N LEU A 428 -35.18 14.47 20.04
CA LEU A 428 -36.50 15.09 20.03
C LEU A 428 -37.49 14.28 20.89
N GLU A 429 -37.48 12.95 20.80
CA GLU A 429 -38.27 12.07 21.68
C GLU A 429 -37.83 12.19 23.14
N LEU A 430 -36.52 12.24 23.42
CA LEU A 430 -35.99 12.43 24.77
C LEU A 430 -36.36 13.83 25.31
N LYS A 431 -36.31 14.87 24.47
CA LYS A 431 -36.82 16.22 24.78
C LYS A 431 -38.30 16.19 25.17
N ASN A 432 -39.11 15.49 24.38
CA ASN A 432 -40.55 15.40 24.58
C ASN A 432 -40.93 14.51 25.79
N THR A 433 -40.14 13.47 26.05
CA THR A 433 -40.44 12.44 27.07
C THR A 433 -39.97 12.85 28.45
N PHE A 434 -38.80 13.48 28.55
CA PHE A 434 -38.17 13.69 29.86
C PHE A 434 -38.17 15.14 30.32
N GLY A 435 -38.39 16.14 29.45
CA GLY A 435 -38.42 17.55 29.87
C GLY A 435 -37.15 17.99 30.61
N ILE A 436 -35.99 17.42 30.27
CA ILE A 436 -34.75 17.57 31.04
C ILE A 436 -33.91 18.75 30.52
N ASP A 437 -33.66 19.72 31.41
CA ASP A 437 -32.82 20.91 31.24
C ASP A 437 -31.30 20.64 31.09
N ILE A 438 -30.83 19.39 31.17
CA ILE A 438 -29.42 18.98 30.89
C ILE A 438 -29.03 19.27 29.43
N LEU A 439 -30.01 19.60 28.57
CA LEU A 439 -29.82 19.86 27.16
C LEU A 439 -29.33 21.27 26.82
N LYS A 440 -29.28 22.24 27.75
CA LYS A 440 -28.74 23.57 27.43
C LYS A 440 -27.28 23.50 26.98
N GLU A 441 -26.44 22.72 27.66
CA GLU A 441 -25.02 22.62 27.33
C GLU A 441 -24.76 21.86 26.02
N GLN A 442 -25.61 20.87 25.68
CA GLN A 442 -25.51 20.18 24.38
C GLN A 442 -26.13 20.98 23.24
N GLN A 443 -27.21 21.72 23.48
CA GLN A 443 -27.80 22.63 22.51
C GLN A 443 -26.83 23.77 22.20
N GLU A 444 -26.13 24.32 23.19
CA GLU A 444 -25.06 25.31 22.97
C GLU A 444 -23.91 24.75 22.11
N LYS A 445 -23.55 23.46 22.29
CA LYS A 445 -22.56 22.78 21.44
C LYS A 445 -23.07 22.61 20.00
N ILE A 446 -24.34 22.27 19.81
CA ILE A 446 -24.96 22.15 18.48
C ILE A 446 -25.04 23.51 17.79
N ASP A 447 -25.52 24.54 18.47
CA ASP A 447 -25.66 25.90 17.94
C ASP A 447 -24.28 26.48 17.54
N LYS A 448 -23.22 26.12 18.30
CA LYS A 448 -21.84 26.48 17.95
C LYS A 448 -21.38 25.82 16.65
N ILE A 449 -21.67 24.52 16.46
CA ILE A 449 -21.33 23.78 15.24
C ILE A 449 -22.08 24.35 14.03
N GLU A 450 -23.36 24.72 14.18
CA GLU A 450 -24.15 25.31 13.09
C GLU A 450 -23.61 26.69 12.69
N LYS A 451 -23.24 27.53 13.65
CA LYS A 451 -22.57 28.81 13.37
C LYS A 451 -21.24 28.61 12.62
N GLU A 452 -20.42 27.64 13.03
CA GLU A 452 -19.16 27.33 12.33
C GLU A 452 -19.41 26.85 10.89
N LYS A 453 -20.43 26.01 10.65
CA LYS A 453 -20.82 25.57 9.30
C LYS A 453 -21.26 26.75 8.42
N GLN A 454 -22.08 27.64 8.95
CA GLN A 454 -22.53 28.84 8.23
C GLN A 454 -21.35 29.73 7.85
N LEU A 455 -20.41 29.95 8.79
CA LEU A 455 -19.20 30.73 8.56
C LEU A 455 -18.29 30.10 7.49
N ILE A 456 -18.18 28.76 7.45
CA ILE A 456 -17.43 28.03 6.42
C ILE A 456 -18.12 28.17 5.05
N SER A 457 -19.45 28.09 5.01
CA SER A 457 -20.24 28.27 3.78
C SER A 457 -20.05 29.68 3.20
N GLU A 458 -20.15 30.71 4.04
CA GLU A 458 -19.92 32.11 3.66
C GLU A 458 -18.47 32.32 3.18
N LYS A 459 -17.47 31.77 3.88
CA LYS A 459 -16.06 31.83 3.43
C LYS A 459 -15.86 31.17 2.08
N LYS A 460 -16.52 30.04 1.81
CA LYS A 460 -16.47 29.36 0.50
C LYS A 460 -17.14 30.20 -0.59
N ALA A 461 -18.32 30.76 -0.32
CA ALA A 461 -19.04 31.62 -1.26
C ALA A 461 -18.21 32.87 -1.61
N ASN A 462 -17.65 33.54 -0.60
CA ASN A 462 -16.77 34.70 -0.79
C ASN A 462 -15.52 34.34 -1.59
N LYS A 463 -14.89 33.18 -1.31
CA LYS A 463 -13.73 32.72 -2.07
C LYS A 463 -14.06 32.43 -3.55
N LEU A 464 -15.23 31.85 -3.81
CA LEU A 464 -15.74 31.61 -5.17
C LEU A 464 -15.99 32.94 -5.90
N GLN A 465 -16.60 33.91 -5.23
CA GLN A 465 -16.85 35.24 -5.78
C GLN A 465 -15.54 36.00 -6.06
N LEU A 466 -14.53 35.84 -5.20
CA LEU A 466 -13.20 36.43 -5.40
C LEU A 466 -12.44 35.78 -6.58
N LEU A 467 -12.68 34.50 -6.83
CA LEU A 467 -12.11 33.78 -7.98
C LEU A 467 -12.79 34.16 -9.29
N SER A 468 -14.11 34.44 -9.27
CA SER A 468 -14.81 34.93 -10.46
C SER A 468 -14.37 36.34 -10.84
N THR A 469 -14.25 37.27 -9.88
CA THR A 469 -13.78 38.64 -10.18
C THR A 469 -12.35 38.67 -10.71
N LYS A 470 -11.43 37.85 -10.15
CA LYS A 470 -10.07 37.73 -10.67
C LYS A 470 -10.01 37.17 -12.10
N LYS A 471 -10.96 36.30 -12.47
CA LYS A 471 -11.06 35.75 -13.81
C LYS A 471 -11.55 36.81 -14.80
N ASP A 472 -12.51 37.64 -14.41
CA ASP A 472 -13.00 38.74 -15.24
C ASP A 472 -11.94 39.84 -15.44
N GLU A 473 -11.15 40.15 -14.41
CA GLU A 473 -10.01 41.07 -14.51
C GLU A 473 -8.90 40.55 -15.43
N SER A 474 -8.61 39.24 -15.41
CA SER A 474 -7.61 38.65 -16.31
C SER A 474 -8.08 38.69 -17.77
N VAL A 475 -9.36 38.36 -18.01
CA VAL A 475 -9.97 38.40 -19.35
C VAL A 475 -10.01 39.83 -19.91
N GLN A 476 -10.29 40.84 -19.06
CA GLN A 476 -10.22 42.25 -19.49
C GLN A 476 -8.79 42.71 -19.80
N LYS A 477 -7.79 42.29 -19.01
CA LYS A 477 -6.38 42.57 -19.31
C LYS A 477 -5.93 41.94 -20.63
N ASP A 478 -6.31 40.69 -20.88
CA ASP A 478 -5.97 40.00 -22.11
C ASP A 478 -6.65 40.65 -23.32
N ALA A 479 -7.92 41.05 -23.20
CA ALA A 479 -8.62 41.80 -24.25
C ALA A 479 -7.97 43.17 -24.54
N THR A 480 -7.52 43.87 -23.50
CA THR A 480 -6.83 45.17 -23.65
C THR A 480 -5.47 45.01 -24.32
N ASN A 481 -4.71 43.98 -23.94
CA ASN A 481 -3.42 43.64 -24.57
C ASN A 481 -3.59 43.26 -26.04
N ILE A 482 -4.63 42.47 -26.39
CA ILE A 482 -4.95 42.12 -27.77
C ILE A 482 -5.34 43.37 -28.58
N PHE A 483 -6.10 44.30 -27.98
CA PHE A 483 -6.47 45.55 -28.63
C PHE A 483 -5.28 46.48 -28.87
N GLN A 484 -4.36 46.58 -27.90
CA GLN A 484 -3.12 47.34 -28.05
C GLN A 484 -2.19 46.74 -29.11
N LEU A 485 -2.08 45.40 -29.16
CA LEU A 485 -1.31 44.71 -30.19
C LEU A 485 -1.88 44.97 -31.59
N LYS A 486 -3.21 44.91 -31.76
CA LYS A 486 -3.85 45.27 -33.05
C LYS A 486 -3.51 46.68 -33.51
N LYS A 487 -3.47 47.65 -32.59
CA LYS A 487 -3.12 49.05 -32.88
C LYS A 487 -1.63 49.27 -33.19
N ILE A 488 -0.77 48.30 -32.92
CA ILE A 488 0.65 48.30 -33.31
C ILE A 488 0.83 47.66 -34.69
N PHE A 489 -0.09 46.80 -35.12
CA PHE A 489 -0.06 46.12 -36.41
C PHE A 489 -0.85 46.84 -37.53
N GLU A 490 -1.67 47.84 -37.18
CA GLU A 490 -2.25 48.84 -38.08
C GLU A 490 -1.35 50.09 -38.12
#